data_AF-A0A9D7FV42-F1
#
_entry.id   AF-A0A9D7FV42-F1
#
_cell.length_a   1.000
_cell.length_b   1.000
_cell.length_c   1.000
_cell.angle_alpha   90.00
_cell.angle_beta   90.00
_cell.angle_gamma   90.00
#
_symmetry.space_group_name_H-M   'P 1'
#
loop_
_entity.id
_entity.type
_entity.pdbx_description
1 polymer ?
#
loop_
_entity_poly.entity_id
_entity_poly.type
_entity_poly.pdbx_seq_one_letter_code
_entity_poly.pdbx_strand_id
1 'polypeptide(L)'
;MIWNNVILAITDFDNNRKKVSFDVGADSLYKLSEIDSKLNISIGTLFRRARLAAKKSQEEVAELSGTSRTYITKLENDKQDIEIMTLKKIVEAGLNKQLNISIE
;
A
#
# COMPACT_ATOMS: atom_id res chain seq x y z
N MET A 1 -4.76 -4.52 25.58
CA MET A 1 -4.19 -3.63 26.62
C MET A 1 -5.15 -2.48 26.83
N ILE A 2 -5.61 -2.28 28.06
CA ILE A 2 -6.54 -1.20 28.44
C ILE A 2 -5.70 -0.07 29.02
N TRP A 3 -5.88 1.16 28.57
CA TRP A 3 -5.14 2.30 29.08
C TRP A 3 -5.84 2.79 30.35
N ASN A 4 -5.22 2.56 31.52
CA ASN A 4 -5.83 2.70 32.85
C ASN A 4 -6.12 4.15 33.31
N ASN A 5 -5.86 5.14 32.45
CA ASN A 5 -5.67 6.54 32.85
C ASN A 5 -6.62 7.54 32.16
N VAL A 6 -7.71 7.08 31.52
CA VAL A 6 -8.79 7.96 31.06
C VAL A 6 -10.10 7.55 31.75
N ILE A 7 -10.64 8.43 32.60
CA ILE A 7 -11.92 8.24 33.28
C ILE A 7 -12.86 9.36 32.82
N LEU A 8 -13.84 9.02 31.98
CA LEU A 8 -14.93 9.92 31.62
C LEU A 8 -16.13 9.59 32.51
N ALA A 9 -16.57 10.57 33.31
CA ALA A 9 -17.77 10.48 34.13
C ALA A 9 -18.95 11.03 33.35
N ILE A 10 -19.85 10.14 32.93
CA ILE A 10 -21.15 10.53 32.38
C ILE A 10 -22.21 10.47 33.47
N THR A 11 -23.17 11.38 33.37
CA THR A 11 -24.27 11.56 34.31
C THR A 11 -25.53 11.04 33.65
N ASP A 12 -26.19 10.08 34.28
CA ASP A 12 -27.47 9.52 33.81
C ASP A 12 -28.60 10.55 33.98
N PHE A 13 -29.77 10.28 33.40
CA PHE A 13 -30.98 11.10 33.51
C PHE A 13 -31.47 11.25 34.97
N ASP A 14 -31.08 10.34 35.86
CA ASP A 14 -31.30 10.43 37.33
C ASP A 14 -30.14 11.13 38.08
N ASN A 15 -29.29 11.87 37.38
CA ASN A 15 -28.17 12.66 37.91
C ASN A 15 -27.08 11.87 38.68
N ASN A 16 -27.03 10.56 38.49
CA ASN A 16 -26.03 9.68 39.09
C ASN A 16 -24.81 9.56 38.18
N ARG A 17 -23.61 9.86 38.70
CA ARG A 17 -22.34 9.70 37.95
C ARG A 17 -21.91 8.24 37.95
N LYS A 18 -21.91 7.60 36.78
CA LYS A 18 -21.37 6.24 36.61
C LYS A 18 -20.08 6.27 35.81
N LYS A 19 -19.08 5.54 36.31
CA LYS A 19 -17.80 5.29 35.64
C LYS A 19 -18.02 4.15 34.65
N VAL A 20 -18.13 4.47 33.36
CA VAL A 20 -18.19 3.46 32.31
C VAL A 20 -16.82 3.30 31.67
N SER A 21 -16.36 2.06 31.57
CA SER A 21 -15.20 1.72 30.73
C SER A 21 -15.73 1.60 29.32
N PHE A 22 -15.19 2.38 28.37
CA PHE A 22 -15.50 2.13 26.97
C PHE A 22 -14.89 0.78 26.58
N ASP A 23 -15.72 -0.26 26.60
CA ASP A 23 -15.58 -1.38 25.67
C ASP A 23 -15.84 -0.80 24.27
N VAL A 24 -14.85 -0.11 23.69
CA VAL A 24 -14.78 -0.11 22.23
C VAL A 24 -14.35 -1.53 21.89
N GLY A 25 -15.34 -2.40 21.73
CA GLY A 25 -15.10 -3.79 21.41
C GLY A 25 -14.22 -3.91 20.16
N ALA A 26 -13.48 -5.01 20.06
CA ALA A 26 -12.65 -5.28 18.90
C ALA A 26 -13.44 -5.18 17.58
N ASP A 27 -14.75 -5.42 17.62
CA ASP A 27 -15.69 -5.26 16.52
C ASP A 27 -15.89 -3.81 16.07
N SER A 28 -15.96 -2.87 17.03
CA SER A 28 -16.07 -1.44 16.76
C SER A 28 -14.74 -0.86 16.26
N LEU A 29 -13.62 -1.32 16.82
CA LEU A 29 -12.27 -1.01 16.33
C LEU A 29 -12.01 -1.59 14.93
N TYR A 30 -12.53 -2.78 14.62
CA TYR A 30 -12.41 -3.38 13.28
C TYR A 30 -13.26 -2.65 12.23
N LYS A 31 -14.47 -2.22 12.59
CA LYS A 31 -15.33 -1.42 11.70
C LYS A 31 -14.78 -0.01 11.43
N LEU A 32 -14.07 0.58 12.40
CA LEU A 32 -13.43 1.90 12.29
C LEU A 32 -11.95 1.82 11.90
N SER A 33 -11.40 0.62 11.81
CA SER A 33 -10.06 0.36 11.28
C SER A 33 -10.09 0.71 9.80
N GLU A 34 -9.56 1.88 9.45
CA GLU A 34 -9.12 2.11 8.09
C GLU A 34 -8.04 1.06 7.81
N ILE A 35 -8.30 0.15 6.87
CA ILE A 35 -7.21 -0.62 6.26
C ILE A 35 -6.28 0.47 5.73
N ASP A 36 -5.11 0.62 6.33
CA ASP A 36 -4.14 1.60 5.86
C ASP A 36 -3.68 1.13 4.49
N SER A 37 -4.37 1.61 3.46
CA SER A 37 -4.08 1.35 2.06
C SER A 37 -2.66 1.79 1.67
N LYS A 38 -1.98 2.56 2.54
CA LYS A 38 -0.55 2.89 2.40
C LYS A 38 0.37 1.69 2.64
N LEU A 39 -0.08 0.61 3.28
CA LEU A 39 0.78 -0.51 3.69
C LEU A 39 0.97 -1.60 2.63
N ASN A 40 0.08 -1.72 1.64
CA ASN A 40 0.20 -2.72 0.58
C ASN A 40 0.50 -2.07 -0.78
N ILE A 41 1.70 -1.50 -0.92
CA ILE A 41 2.15 -1.00 -2.22
C ILE A 41 2.65 -2.20 -3.05
N SER A 42 1.91 -2.53 -4.12
CA SER A 42 2.33 -3.57 -5.05
C SER A 42 3.55 -3.18 -5.87
N ILE A 43 4.28 -4.19 -6.38
CA ILE A 43 5.38 -3.97 -7.32
C ILE A 43 4.90 -3.23 -8.56
N GLY A 44 3.71 -3.57 -9.10
CA GLY A 44 3.12 -2.86 -10.24
C GLY A 44 2.91 -1.38 -9.97
N THR A 45 2.41 -1.04 -8.78
CA THR A 45 2.20 0.35 -8.36
C THR A 45 3.52 1.10 -8.20
N LEU A 46 4.53 0.49 -7.57
CA LEU A 46 5.87 1.07 -7.45
C LEU A 46 6.50 1.33 -8.81
N PHE A 47 6.40 0.36 -9.72
CA PHE A 47 6.91 0.46 -11.07
C PHE A 47 6.24 1.61 -11.83
N ARG A 48 4.91 1.72 -11.78
CA ARG A 48 4.15 2.80 -12.41
C ARG A 48 4.60 4.17 -11.92
N ARG A 49 4.80 4.33 -10.60
CA ARG A 49 5.31 5.58 -10.02
C ARG A 49 6.71 5.90 -10.52
N ALA A 50 7.61 4.91 -10.56
CA ALA A 50 8.96 5.09 -11.08
C ALA A 50 8.96 5.48 -12.57
N ARG A 51 8.07 4.88 -13.38
CA ARG A 51 7.91 5.23 -14.80
C ARG A 51 7.42 6.67 -14.99
N LEU A 52 6.39 7.08 -14.25
CA LEU A 52 5.87 8.44 -14.33
C LEU A 52 6.91 9.47 -13.88
N ALA A 53 7.70 9.16 -12.84
CA ALA A 53 8.82 10.00 -12.42
C ALA A 53 9.92 10.10 -13.49
N ALA A 54 10.12 9.04 -14.29
CA ALA A 54 11.02 9.05 -15.44
C ALA A 54 10.43 9.73 -16.69
N LYS A 55 9.18 10.22 -16.63
CA LYS A 55 8.44 10.86 -17.74
C LYS A 55 8.36 10.01 -19.01
N LYS A 56 8.22 8.68 -18.86
CA LYS A 56 8.08 7.74 -19.97
C LYS A 56 6.67 7.17 -20.07
N SER A 57 6.18 7.00 -21.29
CA SER A 57 4.97 6.24 -21.59
C SER A 57 5.20 4.73 -21.43
N GLN A 58 4.12 3.95 -21.37
CA GLN A 58 4.23 2.49 -21.34
C GLN A 58 4.84 1.92 -22.63
N GLU A 59 4.62 2.59 -23.77
CA GLU A 59 5.18 2.20 -25.07
C GLU A 59 6.70 2.41 -25.09
N GLU A 60 7.18 3.58 -24.66
CA GLU A 60 8.61 3.88 -24.63
C GLU A 60 9.37 2.93 -23.71
N VAL A 61 8.80 2.60 -22.54
CA VAL A 61 9.41 1.61 -21.64
C VAL A 61 9.44 0.23 -22.28
N ALA A 62 8.37 -0.17 -22.98
CA ALA A 62 8.29 -1.45 -23.66
C ALA A 62 9.36 -1.56 -24.76
N GLU A 63 9.49 -0.52 -25.58
CA GLU A 63 10.49 -0.44 -26.65
C GLU A 63 11.92 -0.50 -26.08
N LEU A 64 12.22 0.33 -25.07
CA LEU A 64 13.55 0.39 -24.45
C LEU A 64 13.95 -0.91 -23.73
N SER A 65 12.99 -1.62 -23.15
CA SER A 65 13.25 -2.88 -22.43
C SER A 65 13.07 -4.14 -23.29
N GLY A 66 12.67 -3.99 -24.56
CA GLY A 66 12.43 -5.10 -25.48
C GLY A 66 11.29 -6.02 -25.01
N THR A 67 10.16 -5.43 -24.60
CA THR A 67 8.92 -6.14 -24.24
C THR A 67 7.72 -5.48 -24.93
N SER A 68 6.50 -5.91 -24.64
CA SER A 68 5.28 -5.31 -25.19
C SER A 68 4.64 -4.31 -24.21
N ARG A 69 3.98 -3.28 -24.74
CA ARG A 69 3.15 -2.36 -23.96
C ARG A 69 2.09 -3.08 -23.12
N THR A 70 1.51 -4.15 -23.66
CA THR A 70 0.57 -5.02 -22.94
C THR A 70 1.24 -5.68 -21.74
N TYR A 71 2.50 -6.11 -21.85
CA TYR A 71 3.25 -6.66 -20.73
C TYR A 71 3.48 -5.61 -19.64
N ILE A 72 3.89 -4.38 -20.01
CA ILE A 72 4.01 -3.25 -19.06
C ILE A 72 2.67 -2.94 -18.40
N THR A 73 1.58 -2.95 -19.16
CA THR A 73 0.22 -2.71 -18.64
C THR A 73 -0.17 -3.79 -17.62
N LYS A 74 0.11 -5.07 -17.91
CA LYS A 74 -0.18 -6.17 -16.98
C LYS A 74 0.69 -6.08 -15.72
N LEU A 75 1.97 -5.72 -15.85
CA LEU A 75 2.87 -5.45 -14.72
C LEU A 75 2.30 -4.35 -13.82
N GLU A 76 1.92 -3.20 -14.39
CA GLU A 76 1.43 -2.05 -13.60
C GLU A 76 0.08 -2.29 -12.91
N ASN A 77 -0.67 -3.30 -13.35
CA ASN A 77 -1.98 -3.65 -12.80
C ASN A 77 -1.97 -5.00 -12.05
N ASP A 78 -0.78 -5.56 -11.77
CA ASP A 78 -0.59 -6.84 -11.08
C ASP A 78 -1.42 -7.98 -11.69
N LYS A 79 -1.51 -8.03 -13.03
CA LYS A 79 -2.31 -9.00 -13.80
C LYS A 79 -1.54 -10.24 -14.24
N GLN A 80 -0.24 -10.30 -13.95
CA GLN A 80 0.62 -11.45 -14.22
C GLN A 80 1.78 -11.46 -13.23
N ASP A 81 2.25 -12.64 -12.87
CA ASP A 81 3.51 -12.79 -12.15
C ASP A 81 4.68 -12.30 -13.01
N ILE A 82 5.68 -11.73 -12.36
CA ILE A 82 6.91 -11.25 -13.02
C ILE A 82 8.12 -11.88 -12.35
N GLU A 83 9.00 -12.43 -13.19
CA GLU A 83 10.30 -12.91 -12.72
C GLU A 83 11.21 -11.73 -12.35
N ILE A 84 11.99 -11.89 -11.27
CA ILE A 84 12.88 -10.83 -10.75
C ILE A 84 13.85 -10.34 -11.84
N MET A 85 14.43 -11.25 -12.63
CA MET A 85 15.35 -10.89 -13.72
C MET A 85 14.67 -10.06 -14.80
N THR A 86 13.41 -10.37 -15.11
CA THR A 86 12.62 -9.62 -16.07
C THR A 86 12.28 -8.23 -15.52
N LEU A 87 11.86 -8.13 -14.26
CA LEU A 87 11.63 -6.84 -13.60
C LEU A 87 12.91 -6.00 -13.60
N LYS A 88 14.06 -6.59 -13.26
CA LYS A 88 15.36 -5.93 -13.29
C LYS A 88 15.67 -5.36 -14.67
N LYS A 89 15.54 -6.18 -15.72
CA LYS A 89 15.76 -5.74 -17.11
C LYS A 89 14.87 -4.56 -17.48
N ILE A 90 13.58 -4.60 -17.12
CA ILE A 90 12.64 -3.52 -17.45
C ILE A 90 12.98 -2.23 -16.69
N VAL A 91 13.40 -2.33 -15.43
CA VAL A 91 13.83 -1.17 -14.62
C VAL A 91 15.13 -0.57 -15.17
N GLU A 92 16.12 -1.40 -15.50
CA GLU A 92 17.43 -0.96 -15.97
C GLU A 92 17.37 -0.41 -17.39
N ALA A 93 16.83 -1.17 -18.34
CA ALA A 93 16.77 -0.74 -19.74
C ALA A 93 15.61 0.24 -19.99
N GLY A 94 14.44 -0.02 -19.42
CA GLY A 94 13.23 0.77 -19.67
C GLY A 94 13.18 2.10 -18.92
N LEU A 95 13.68 2.14 -17.68
CA LEU A 95 13.64 3.35 -16.84
C LEU A 95 15.01 4.01 -16.65
N ASN A 96 16.11 3.38 -17.08
CA ASN A 96 17.48 3.81 -16.79
C ASN A 96 17.72 4.02 -15.28
N LYS A 97 17.29 3.03 -14.48
CA LYS A 97 17.38 3.00 -13.01
C LYS A 97 17.94 1.66 -12.54
N GLN A 98 18.27 1.54 -11.26
CA GLN A 98 18.71 0.26 -10.67
C GLN A 98 17.62 -0.33 -9.78
N LEU A 99 17.42 -1.65 -9.88
CA LEU A 99 16.54 -2.40 -8.98
C LEU A 99 17.35 -2.91 -7.78
N ASN A 100 17.01 -2.44 -6.58
CA ASN A 100 17.59 -2.91 -5.33
C ASN A 100 16.57 -3.77 -4.58
N ILE A 101 16.97 -4.98 -4.19
CA ILE A 101 16.19 -5.91 -3.38
C ILE A 101 17.05 -6.29 -2.18
N SER A 102 16.50 -6.14 -0.98
CA SER A 102 17.17 -6.42 0.29
C SER A 102 16.23 -7.20 1.19
N ILE A 103 16.79 -8.16 1.92
CA ILE A 103 16.13 -8.97 2.94
C ILE A 103 16.91 -8.72 4.23
N GLU A 104 16.22 -8.38 5.30
CA GLU A 104 16.78 -8.15 6.64
C GLU A 104 16.55 -9.36 7.55
#